data_AF-X6FSM3-F1
#
_entry.id   AF-X6FSM3-F1
#
_cell.length_a   1.000
_cell.length_b   1.000
_cell.length_c   1.000
_cell.angle_alpha   90.00
_cell.angle_beta   90.00
_cell.angle_gamma   90.00
#
_symmetry.space_group_name_H-M   'P 1'
#
loop_
_entity.id
_entity.type
_entity.pdbx_description
1 polymer ?
#
loop_
_entity_poly.entity_id
_entity_poly.type
_entity_poly.pdbx_seq_one_letter_code
_entity_poly.pdbx_strand_id
1 'polypeptide(L)'
;MFAQDDAERNTLSQSQRVAIRSRLEATLARLEATATFPWHDPLDAVHQENRFQRDTEMLGEEGAVLWARFDKEMDRLYSTQFSPNARATG
;
A
#
# COMPACT_ATOMS: atom_id res chain seq x y z
N MET A 1 26.47 12.32 26.21
CA MET A 1 26.82 11.56 24.98
C MET A 1 25.51 10.98 24.46
N PHE A 2 24.82 11.70 23.59
CA PHE A 2 23.47 11.35 23.07
C PHE A 2 23.33 11.63 21.57
N ALA A 3 24.46 11.68 20.85
CA ALA A 3 24.49 12.02 19.41
C ALA A 3 24.56 10.77 18.49
N GLN A 4 24.61 9.56 19.05
CA GLN A 4 24.65 8.33 18.26
C GLN A 4 23.27 7.80 17.88
N ASP A 5 22.22 8.15 18.64
CA ASP A 5 20.86 7.63 18.39
C ASP A 5 20.22 8.20 17.11
N ASP A 6 20.53 9.47 16.75
CA ASP A 6 19.88 10.14 15.61
C ASP A 6 20.43 9.70 14.24
N ALA A 7 21.71 9.31 14.17
CA ALA A 7 22.34 8.88 12.93
C ALA A 7 21.99 7.42 12.57
N GLU A 8 21.86 6.53 13.57
CA GLU A 8 21.44 5.13 13.35
C GLU A 8 19.94 5.01 13.03
N ARG A 9 19.12 6.00 13.40
CA ARG A 9 17.71 6.10 12.99
C ARG A 9 17.51 6.37 11.51
N ASN A 10 18.53 6.88 10.80
CA ASN A 10 18.40 7.38 9.43
C ASN A 10 18.79 6.37 8.35
N THR A 11 19.29 5.19 8.73
CA THR A 11 19.58 4.11 7.77
C THR A 11 18.82 2.86 8.17
N LEU A 12 17.62 2.69 7.60
CA LEU A 12 16.92 1.41 7.64
C LEU A 12 17.91 0.28 7.32
N SER A 13 18.07 -0.65 8.26
CA SER A 13 18.92 -1.82 8.09
C SER A 13 18.45 -2.61 6.87
N GLN A 14 19.37 -3.24 6.15
CA GLN A 14 19.03 -4.03 4.95
C GLN A 14 17.93 -5.06 5.24
N SER A 15 17.99 -5.72 6.41
CA SER A 15 16.95 -6.65 6.87
C SER A 15 15.58 -6.00 7.07
N GLN A 16 15.54 -4.76 7.55
CA GLN A 16 14.29 -4.00 7.72
C GLN A 16 13.72 -3.59 6.36
N ARG A 17 14.57 -3.14 5.41
CA ARG A 17 14.13 -2.85 4.04
C ARG A 17 13.53 -4.08 3.37
N VAL A 18 14.18 -5.24 3.48
CA VAL A 18 13.66 -6.50 2.94
C VAL A 18 12.32 -6.86 3.59
N ALA A 19 12.20 -6.73 4.92
CA ALA A 19 10.94 -7.02 5.62
C ALA A 19 9.79 -6.09 5.20
N ILE A 20 10.06 -4.79 5.05
CA ILE A 20 9.08 -3.81 4.57
C ILE A 20 8.68 -4.14 3.13
N ARG A 21 9.65 -4.37 2.24
CA ARG A 21 9.40 -4.74 0.85
C ARG A 21 8.54 -5.99 0.74
N SER A 22 8.90 -7.07 1.43
CA SER A 22 8.13 -8.31 1.42
C SER A 22 6.71 -8.13 1.95
N ARG A 23 6.50 -7.25 2.93
CA ARG A 23 5.16 -6.91 3.41
C ARG A 23 4.35 -6.16 2.34
N LEU A 24 4.95 -5.14 1.71
CA LEU A 24 4.31 -4.38 0.64
C LEU A 24 3.94 -5.27 -0.55
N GLU A 25 4.86 -6.14 -0.97
CA GLU A 25 4.64 -7.11 -2.04
C GLU A 25 3.52 -8.10 -1.69
N ALA A 26 3.45 -8.59 -0.45
CA ALA A 26 2.38 -9.48 0.00
C ALA A 26 1.02 -8.78 0.00
N THR A 27 0.97 -7.50 0.41
CA THR A 27 -0.25 -6.69 0.33
C THR A 27 -0.68 -6.48 -1.12
N LEU A 28 0.24 -6.15 -2.02
CA LEU A 28 -0.04 -6.02 -3.45
C LEU A 28 -0.59 -7.32 -4.05
N ALA A 29 0.08 -8.45 -3.81
CA ALA A 29 -0.37 -9.75 -4.30
C ALA A 29 -1.78 -10.10 -3.81
N ARG A 30 -2.10 -9.73 -2.56
CA ARG A 30 -3.46 -9.90 -2.03
C ARG A 30 -4.47 -9.02 -2.77
N LEU A 31 -4.14 -7.77 -3.07
CA LEU A 31 -5.03 -6.85 -3.78
C LEU A 31 -5.23 -7.25 -5.24
N GLU A 32 -4.16 -7.63 -5.93
CA GLU A 32 -4.21 -8.12 -7.31
C GLU A 32 -5.10 -9.37 -7.43
N ALA A 33 -4.99 -10.29 -6.46
CA ALA A 33 -5.81 -11.50 -6.37
C ALA A 33 -7.26 -11.22 -5.93
N THR A 34 -7.54 -10.04 -5.37
CA THR A 34 -8.88 -9.66 -4.97
C THR A 34 -9.62 -9.01 -6.15
N ALA A 35 -10.77 -9.57 -6.50
CA ALA A 35 -11.58 -9.07 -7.62
C ALA A 35 -12.49 -7.87 -7.24
N THR A 36 -12.81 -7.72 -5.96
CA THR A 36 -13.73 -6.69 -5.44
C THR A 36 -13.15 -6.00 -4.21
N PHE A 37 -13.49 -4.74 -4.00
CA PHE A 37 -12.98 -3.95 -2.88
C PHE A 37 -13.15 -4.68 -1.53
N PRO A 38 -12.05 -5.02 -0.83
CA PRO A 38 -12.12 -5.91 0.33
C PRO A 38 -12.48 -5.20 1.65
N TRP A 39 -12.44 -3.87 1.70
CA TRP A 39 -12.74 -3.11 2.91
C TRP A 39 -14.20 -2.67 2.92
N HIS A 40 -14.92 -3.04 3.97
CA HIS A 40 -16.32 -2.64 4.16
C HIS A 40 -16.45 -1.20 4.68
N ASP A 41 -15.42 -0.69 5.36
CA ASP A 41 -15.40 0.65 5.93
C ASP A 41 -14.38 1.55 5.18
N PRO A 42 -14.76 2.78 4.80
CA PRO A 42 -13.84 3.69 4.12
C PRO A 42 -12.63 4.10 4.98
N LEU A 43 -12.74 4.09 6.31
CA LEU A 43 -11.60 4.36 7.19
C LEU A 43 -10.59 3.21 7.16
N ASP A 44 -11.03 1.97 7.04
CA ASP A 44 -10.13 0.82 6.95
C ASP A 44 -9.30 0.85 5.65
N ALA A 45 -9.92 1.26 4.54
CA ALA A 45 -9.21 1.50 3.29
C ALA A 45 -8.15 2.59 3.48
N VAL A 46 -8.55 3.75 4.01
CA VAL A 46 -7.64 4.88 4.26
C VAL A 46 -6.51 4.50 5.23
N HIS A 47 -6.77 3.74 6.28
CA HIS A 47 -5.72 3.25 7.19
C HIS A 47 -4.73 2.34 6.47
N GLN A 48 -5.21 1.49 5.59
CA GLN A 48 -4.35 0.61 4.81
C GLN A 48 -3.50 1.37 3.80
N GLU A 49 -4.08 2.37 3.12
CA GLU A 49 -3.39 3.29 2.20
C GLU A 49 -2.29 4.07 2.95
N ASN A 50 -2.62 4.69 4.08
CA ASN A 50 -1.64 5.43 4.90
C ASN A 50 -0.50 4.54 5.39
N ARG A 51 -0.80 3.30 5.81
CA ARG A 51 0.21 2.34 6.22
C ARG A 51 1.13 1.99 5.05
N PHE A 52 0.55 1.71 3.88
CA PHE A 52 1.31 1.35 2.69
C PHE A 52 2.19 2.51 2.23
N GLN A 53 1.65 3.74 2.24
CA GLN A 53 2.38 4.96 1.89
C GLN A 53 3.59 5.14 2.79
N ARG A 54 3.41 5.08 4.12
CA ARG A 54 4.52 5.19 5.08
C ARG A 54 5.61 4.16 4.86
N ASP A 55 5.22 2.90 4.63
CA ASP A 55 6.16 1.82 4.37
C ASP A 55 6.92 2.04 3.03
N THR A 56 6.26 2.62 2.01
CA THR A 56 6.93 3.01 0.75
C THR A 56 7.85 4.22 0.88
N GLU A 57 7.46 5.24 1.65
CA GLU A 57 8.29 6.42 1.93
C GLU A 57 9.59 6.02 2.63
N MET A 58 9.51 5.03 3.53
CA MET A 58 10.68 4.44 4.18
C MET A 58 11.65 3.74 3.21
N LEU A 59 11.17 3.22 2.07
CA LEU A 59 11.99 2.58 1.05
C LEU A 59 12.56 3.56 0.01
N GLY A 60 12.07 4.80 -0.04
CA GLY A 60 12.49 5.80 -1.03
C GLY A 60 12.07 5.42 -2.46
N GLU A 61 13.00 5.46 -3.42
CA GLU A 61 12.72 5.23 -4.84
C GLU A 61 12.12 3.84 -5.13
N GLU A 62 12.57 2.79 -4.43
CA GLU A 62 12.00 1.44 -4.58
C GLU A 62 10.54 1.42 -4.13
N GLY A 63 10.23 2.13 -3.04
CA GLY A 63 8.88 2.27 -2.52
C GLY A 63 7.96 3.03 -3.48
N ALA A 64 8.46 4.04 -4.19
CA ALA A 64 7.65 4.78 -5.17
C ALA A 64 7.11 3.88 -6.30
N VAL A 65 7.90 2.90 -6.75
CA VAL A 65 7.44 1.92 -7.75
C VAL A 65 6.34 1.01 -7.19
N LEU A 66 6.48 0.59 -5.92
CA LEU A 66 5.46 -0.22 -5.24
C LEU A 66 4.19 0.58 -4.98
N TRP A 67 4.32 1.86 -4.61
CA TRP A 67 3.20 2.79 -4.44
C TRP A 67 2.41 2.95 -5.74
N ALA A 68 3.09 3.20 -6.87
CA ALA A 68 2.42 3.35 -8.16
C ALA A 68 1.63 2.09 -8.58
N ARG A 69 2.13 0.89 -8.24
CA ARG A 69 1.38 -0.36 -8.47
C ARG A 69 0.16 -0.47 -7.56
N PHE A 70 0.32 -0.12 -6.30
CA PHE A 70 -0.77 -0.14 -5.32
C PHE A 70 -1.89 0.83 -5.72
N ASP A 71 -1.53 2.07 -6.06
CA ASP A 71 -2.45 3.12 -6.50
C ASP A 71 -3.29 2.66 -7.70
N LYS A 72 -2.65 2.03 -8.70
CA LYS A 72 -3.33 1.46 -9.85
C LYS A 72 -4.33 0.35 -9.47
N GLU A 73 -3.96 -0.56 -8.59
CA GLU A 73 -4.86 -1.63 -8.16
C GLU A 73 -6.00 -1.08 -7.26
N MET A 74 -5.74 -0.06 -6.45
CA MET A 74 -6.77 0.64 -5.69
C MET A 74 -7.76 1.34 -6.61
N ASP A 75 -7.30 2.05 -7.64
CA ASP A 75 -8.16 2.67 -8.65
C ASP A 75 -9.05 1.62 -9.35
N ARG A 76 -8.48 0.47 -9.73
CA ARG A 76 -9.22 -0.68 -10.26
C ARG A 76 -10.32 -1.14 -9.30
N LEU A 77 -9.99 -1.35 -8.02
CA LEU A 77 -10.93 -1.83 -7.01
C LEU A 77 -12.01 -0.79 -6.70
N TYR A 78 -11.67 0.49 -6.58
CA TYR A 78 -12.65 1.57 -6.42
C TYR A 78 -13.58 1.66 -7.64
N SER A 79 -13.05 1.50 -8.85
CA SER A 79 -13.87 1.42 -10.07
C SER A 79 -14.86 0.25 -10.05
N THR A 80 -14.50 -0.91 -9.47
CA THR A 80 -15.45 -2.02 -9.29
C THR A 80 -16.50 -1.77 -8.20
N GLN A 81 -16.18 -1.01 -7.15
CA GLN A 81 -17.11 -0.64 -6.09
C GLN A 81 -18.15 0.38 -6.56
N PHE A 82 -17.72 1.36 -7.36
CA PHE A 82 -18.56 2.44 -7.85
C PHE A 82 -19.12 2.22 -9.25
N SER A 83 -18.69 1.19 -9.98
CA SER A 83 -19.37 0.76 -11.21
C SER A 83 -20.80 0.38 -10.82
N PRO A 84 -21.80 1.23 -11.11
CA PRO A 84 -23.16 0.82 -10.92
C PRO A 84 -23.35 -0.34 -11.89
N ASN A 85 -23.99 -1.39 -11.40
CA ASN A 85 -24.51 -2.45 -12.22
C ASN A 85 -25.27 -1.81 -13.40
N ALA A 86 -24.60 -1.66 -14.55
CA ALA A 86 -25.14 -1.05 -15.76
C ALA A 86 -26.10 -2.04 -16.46
N ARG A 87 -26.93 -2.72 -15.67
CA ARG A 87 -27.93 -3.70 -16.08
C ARG A 87 -29.17 -3.57 -15.19
N ALA A 88 -29.75 -2.39 -15.20
CA ALA A 88 -31.10 -2.17 -14.68
C ALA A 88 -31.85 -1.11 -15.51
N THR A 89 -31.88 -1.26 -16.84
CA THR A 89 -32.85 -0.60 -17.74
C THR A 89 -32.64 -1.20 -19.15
N GLY A 90 -33.61 -1.82 -19.82
CA GLY A 90 -35.02 -2.10 -19.54
C GLY A 90 -35.55 -3.11 -20.56
#